data_AF-A0A319DT61-F1
#
_entry.id   AF-A0A319DT61-F1
#
_cell.length_a   1.000
_cell.length_b   1.000
_cell.length_c   1.000
_cell.angle_alpha   90.00
_cell.angle_beta   90.00
_cell.angle_gamma   90.00
#
_symmetry.space_group_name_H-M   'P 1'
#
loop_
_entity.id
_entity.type
_entity.pdbx_description
1 polymer ?
#
loop_
_entity_poly.entity_id
_entity_poly.type
_entity_poly.pdbx_seq_one_letter_code
_entity_poly.pdbx_strand_id
1 'polypeptide(L)'
;IVGTHDPTITATQNDLMRALWLKNSSRGKEAWQVLGRAIRMAQGLGLHQQSKISQNANASVEETLSHLWYDEYKRKLWIKLFSWDSHMAFSLGQPRSINTSDCTIITPLDRDIPADPATTVPVALFPHEPPSSFTPHLFQYAVGQQIHESMSLGVHKPHLEDYSLVNTLQTRIRTLLSNLPPVHRPINPDRSWDTSHPHIPKQREQISTAANSFLMSLHRPHAKVHEASRHAAIDAALGTLDAQERLFNLMAKQYYNIYALSSYTIDAGILLAVSTLERPPSDLDTLHRICHAIEKAIYRFDLAKDRVPLAHRGSLVLRLCYQKM
;
A
#
# COMPACT_ATOMS: atom_id res chain seq x y z
N ILE A 1 9.30 0.69 -35.01
CA ILE A 1 8.43 -0.33 -34.39
C ILE A 1 7.02 -0.02 -34.87
N VAL A 2 6.47 -0.84 -35.75
CA VAL A 2 5.12 -0.67 -36.32
C VAL A 2 4.17 -1.56 -35.52
N GLY A 3 3.12 -0.98 -34.93
CA GLY A 3 1.99 -1.74 -34.36
C GLY A 3 1.46 -1.18 -33.04
N THR A 4 0.19 -0.73 -33.09
CA THR A 4 -0.73 -0.30 -32.02
C THR A 4 -0.59 1.15 -31.52
N HIS A 5 -1.76 1.75 -31.27
CA HIS A 5 -2.00 3.15 -30.88
C HIS A 5 -0.93 3.71 -29.96
N ASP A 6 -0.48 4.94 -30.25
CA ASP A 6 0.44 5.67 -29.37
C ASP A 6 -0.05 5.57 -27.93
N PRO A 7 0.82 5.18 -26.98
CA PRO A 7 0.41 5.01 -25.60
C PRO A 7 -0.15 6.34 -25.10
N THR A 8 -1.34 6.32 -24.52
CA THR A 8 -1.96 7.53 -23.94
C THR A 8 -2.06 7.39 -22.42
N ILE A 9 -2.08 8.53 -21.74
CA ILE A 9 -2.32 8.56 -20.30
C ILE A 9 -3.67 7.91 -19.98
N THR A 10 -4.71 8.21 -20.76
CA THR A 10 -6.06 7.66 -20.57
C THR A 10 -6.07 6.14 -20.66
N ALA A 11 -5.36 5.55 -21.62
CA ALA A 11 -5.26 4.10 -21.74
C ALA A 11 -4.47 3.47 -20.57
N THR A 12 -3.40 4.14 -20.12
CA THR A 12 -2.67 3.74 -18.90
C THR A 12 -3.57 3.72 -17.67
N GLN A 13 -4.40 4.75 -17.50
CA GLN A 13 -5.37 4.83 -16.40
C GLN A 13 -6.47 3.78 -16.52
N ASN A 14 -6.97 3.53 -17.73
CA ASN A 14 -7.96 2.49 -17.97
C ASN A 14 -7.45 1.13 -17.51
N ASP A 15 -6.21 0.78 -17.87
CA ASP A 15 -5.60 -0.47 -17.45
C ASP A 15 -5.33 -0.53 -15.95
N LEU A 16 -4.89 0.57 -15.33
CA LEU A 16 -4.76 0.63 -13.87
C LEU A 16 -6.11 0.38 -13.17
N MET A 17 -7.19 1.01 -13.64
CA MET A 17 -8.54 0.81 -13.10
C MET A 17 -9.05 -0.61 -13.35
N ARG A 18 -8.74 -1.20 -14.52
CA ARG A 18 -9.05 -2.59 -14.83
C ARG A 18 -8.29 -3.55 -13.92
N ALA A 19 -7.01 -3.31 -13.65
CA ALA A 19 -6.22 -4.09 -12.71
C ALA A 19 -6.79 -4.01 -11.29
N LEU A 20 -7.22 -2.82 -10.84
CA LEU A 20 -7.92 -2.63 -9.56
C LEU A 20 -9.21 -3.44 -9.50
N TRP A 21 -10.04 -3.41 -10.54
CA TRP A 21 -11.27 -4.18 -10.60
C TRP A 21 -11.01 -5.71 -10.58
N LEU A 22 -10.02 -6.18 -11.33
CA LEU A 22 -9.61 -7.60 -11.34
C LEU A 22 -9.12 -8.03 -9.96
N LYS A 23 -8.28 -7.21 -9.31
CA LYS A 23 -7.84 -7.42 -7.94
C LYS A 23 -9.05 -7.52 -7.02
N ASN A 24 -9.98 -6.56 -7.10
CA ASN A 24 -11.25 -6.58 -6.35
C ASN A 24 -12.12 -7.82 -6.61
N SER A 25 -12.01 -8.42 -7.79
CA SER A 25 -12.72 -9.64 -8.17
C SER A 25 -11.95 -10.92 -7.83
N SER A 26 -10.93 -10.84 -6.97
CA SER A 26 -10.08 -11.98 -6.58
C SER A 26 -9.26 -12.61 -7.71
N ARG A 27 -9.00 -11.86 -8.80
CA ARG A 27 -8.26 -12.30 -9.99
C ARG A 27 -6.84 -11.72 -9.99
N GLY A 28 -6.09 -11.98 -8.92
CA GLY A 28 -4.78 -11.36 -8.67
C GLY A 28 -3.75 -11.56 -9.78
N LYS A 29 -3.69 -12.75 -10.38
CA LYS A 29 -2.76 -13.06 -11.48
C LYS A 29 -3.07 -12.25 -12.75
N GLU A 30 -4.35 -12.13 -13.11
CA GLU A 30 -4.77 -11.33 -14.25
C GLU A 30 -4.58 -9.83 -14.00
N ALA A 31 -4.83 -9.39 -12.76
CA ALA A 31 -4.54 -8.02 -12.34
C ALA A 31 -3.06 -7.68 -12.51
N TRP A 32 -2.14 -8.60 -12.16
CA TRP A 32 -0.70 -8.43 -12.32
C TRP A 32 -0.32 -8.26 -13.80
N GLN A 33 -0.88 -9.09 -14.69
CA GLN A 33 -0.63 -8.99 -16.13
C GLN A 33 -1.13 -7.68 -16.73
N VAL A 34 -2.35 -7.24 -16.35
CA VAL A 34 -2.92 -5.97 -16.82
C VAL A 34 -2.12 -4.78 -16.28
N LEU A 35 -1.70 -4.83 -15.01
CA LEU A 35 -0.82 -3.81 -14.42
C LEU A 35 0.52 -3.73 -15.17
N GLY A 36 1.12 -4.87 -15.53
CA GLY A 36 2.34 -4.91 -16.34
C GLY A 36 2.16 -4.20 -17.68
N ARG A 37 1.01 -4.35 -18.35
CA ARG A 37 0.70 -3.60 -19.57
C ARG A 37 0.62 -2.09 -19.31
N ALA A 38 -0.10 -1.66 -18.26
CA ALA A 38 -0.19 -0.26 -17.87
C ALA A 38 1.20 0.36 -17.62
N ILE A 39 2.09 -0.37 -16.94
CA ILE A 39 3.46 0.06 -16.66
C ILE A 39 4.25 0.25 -17.97
N ARG A 40 4.16 -0.69 -18.92
CA ARG A 40 4.85 -0.57 -20.21
C ARG A 40 4.35 0.63 -21.01
N MET A 41 3.04 0.92 -20.97
CA MET A 41 2.47 2.14 -21.59
C MET A 41 2.99 3.41 -20.91
N ALA A 42 2.99 3.45 -19.58
CA ALA A 42 3.53 4.58 -18.81
C ALA A 42 5.04 4.79 -19.07
N GLN A 43 5.80 3.71 -19.24
CA GLN A 43 7.21 3.78 -19.61
C GLN A 43 7.39 4.32 -21.03
N GLY A 44 6.59 3.87 -22.00
CA GLY A 44 6.58 4.41 -23.37
C GLY A 44 6.25 5.91 -23.43
N LEU A 45 5.43 6.40 -22.48
CA LEU A 45 5.11 7.81 -22.28
C LEU A 45 6.19 8.61 -21.52
N GLY A 46 7.24 7.96 -21.02
CA GLY A 46 8.27 8.61 -20.22
C GLY A 46 7.84 9.01 -18.80
N LEU A 47 6.73 8.47 -18.25
CA LEU A 47 6.22 8.87 -16.92
C LEU A 47 7.17 8.54 -15.76
N HIS A 48 8.14 7.67 -16.00
CA HIS A 48 9.19 7.27 -15.07
C HIS A 48 10.39 8.24 -15.04
N GLN A 49 10.40 9.23 -15.93
CA GLN A 49 11.48 10.19 -16.10
C GLN A 49 11.03 11.57 -15.63
N GLN A 50 11.92 12.30 -14.95
CA GLN A 50 11.62 13.65 -14.52
C GLN A 50 11.51 14.60 -15.72
N SER A 51 10.34 15.18 -15.93
CA SER A 51 10.16 16.23 -16.94
C SER A 51 10.91 17.50 -16.51
N LYS A 52 11.53 18.19 -17.49
CA LYS A 52 12.02 19.56 -17.32
C LYS A 52 10.97 20.51 -17.89
N ILE A 53 10.31 21.27 -17.03
CA ILE A 53 9.38 22.32 -17.44
C ILE A 53 10.09 23.65 -17.30
N SER A 54 10.31 24.33 -18.43
CA SER A 54 10.84 25.68 -18.48
C SER A 54 9.74 26.65 -18.88
N GLN A 55 9.71 27.82 -18.25
CA GLN A 55 8.88 28.92 -18.72
C GLN A 55 9.44 29.41 -20.06
N ASN A 56 8.67 29.25 -21.13
CA ASN A 56 9.02 29.82 -22.42
C ASN A 56 8.70 31.32 -22.40
N ALA A 57 9.54 32.15 -23.02
CA ALA A 57 9.37 33.60 -23.03
C ALA A 57 8.01 34.06 -23.62
N ASN A 58 7.37 33.21 -24.43
CA ASN A 58 6.09 33.48 -25.09
C ASN A 58 4.90 32.77 -24.42
N ALA A 59 5.12 31.90 -23.42
CA ALA A 59 4.03 31.19 -22.74
C ALA A 59 3.50 32.03 -21.58
N SER A 60 2.19 32.00 -21.37
CA SER A 60 1.60 32.70 -20.23
C SER A 60 1.97 32.02 -18.90
N VAL A 61 1.80 32.73 -17.79
CA VAL A 61 2.01 32.17 -16.45
C VAL A 61 1.00 31.04 -16.21
N GLU A 62 -0.24 31.24 -16.64
CA GLU A 62 -1.36 30.28 -16.54
C GLU A 62 -1.09 28.97 -17.28
N GLU A 63 -0.54 29.07 -18.50
CA GLU A 63 -0.10 27.91 -19.28
C GLU A 63 1.03 27.17 -18.55
N THR A 64 2.01 27.91 -18.03
CA THR A 64 3.14 27.33 -17.28
C THR A 64 2.64 26.60 -16.02
N LEU A 65 1.73 27.19 -15.25
CA LEU A 65 1.13 26.59 -14.07
C LEU A 65 0.34 25.32 -14.41
N SER A 66 -0.46 25.37 -15.48
CA SER A 66 -1.20 24.21 -15.99
C SER A 66 -0.25 23.06 -16.37
N HIS A 67 0.88 23.36 -17.02
CA HIS A 67 1.90 22.36 -17.34
C HIS A 67 2.56 21.75 -16.10
N LEU A 68 2.84 22.56 -15.07
CA LEU A 68 3.41 22.08 -13.80
C LEU A 68 2.46 21.11 -13.09
N TRP A 69 1.17 21.44 -13.02
CA TRP A 69 0.16 20.55 -12.44
C TRP A 69 -0.08 19.29 -13.26
N TYR A 70 0.00 19.39 -14.59
CA TYR A 70 -0.07 18.21 -15.45
C TYR A 70 1.12 17.27 -15.24
N ASP A 71 2.32 17.80 -14.98
CA ASP A 71 3.47 17.00 -14.57
C ASP A 71 3.31 16.37 -13.18
N GLU A 72 2.83 17.12 -12.19
CA GLU A 72 2.45 16.56 -10.88
C GLU A 72 1.48 15.38 -11.05
N TYR A 73 0.46 15.54 -11.89
CA TYR A 73 -0.48 14.47 -12.19
C TYR A 73 0.19 13.23 -12.80
N LYS A 74 1.11 13.41 -13.76
CA LYS A 74 1.91 12.31 -14.33
C LYS A 74 2.75 11.61 -13.27
N ARG A 75 3.43 12.35 -12.40
CA ARG A 75 4.21 11.80 -11.27
C ARG A 75 3.33 11.00 -10.33
N LYS A 76 2.15 11.55 -9.97
CA LYS A 76 1.16 10.88 -9.12
C LYS A 76 0.66 9.58 -9.73
N LEU A 77 0.45 9.52 -11.05
CA LEU A 77 0.08 8.30 -11.76
C LEU A 77 1.23 7.28 -11.74
N TRP A 78 2.46 7.71 -12.01
CA TRP A 78 3.63 6.83 -12.00
C TRP A 78 3.85 6.18 -10.64
N ILE A 79 3.83 6.94 -9.54
CA ILE A 79 4.07 6.36 -8.22
C ILE A 79 2.95 5.39 -7.79
N LYS A 80 1.72 5.55 -8.30
CA LYS A 80 0.65 4.58 -8.08
C LYS A 80 0.96 3.25 -8.76
N LEU A 81 1.38 3.30 -10.03
CA LEU A 81 1.83 2.12 -10.77
C LEU A 81 3.02 1.45 -10.08
N PHE A 82 4.00 2.25 -9.65
CA PHE A 82 5.16 1.78 -8.90
C PHE A 82 4.75 1.04 -7.63
N SER A 83 3.97 1.69 -6.77
CA SER A 83 3.54 1.12 -5.48
C SER A 83 2.78 -0.19 -5.66
N TRP A 84 1.96 -0.27 -6.70
CA TRP A 84 1.21 -1.47 -7.03
C TRP A 84 2.09 -2.60 -7.55
N ASP A 85 3.04 -2.31 -8.44
CA ASP A 85 4.01 -3.30 -8.93
C ASP A 85 4.85 -3.85 -7.78
N SER A 86 5.41 -2.97 -6.94
CA SER A 86 6.20 -3.35 -5.77
C SER A 86 5.40 -4.25 -4.84
N HIS A 87 4.19 -3.82 -4.46
CA HIS A 87 3.34 -4.59 -3.54
C HIS A 87 2.97 -5.95 -4.13
N MET A 88 2.55 -6.01 -5.40
CA MET A 88 2.14 -7.27 -6.02
C MET A 88 3.32 -8.22 -6.23
N ALA A 89 4.48 -7.71 -6.64
CA ALA A 89 5.71 -8.49 -6.76
C ALA A 89 6.08 -9.12 -5.41
N PHE A 90 6.05 -8.33 -4.34
CA PHE A 90 6.40 -8.77 -2.99
C PHE A 90 5.41 -9.79 -2.43
N SER A 91 4.11 -9.52 -2.49
CA SER A 91 3.09 -10.41 -1.93
C SER A 91 2.87 -11.69 -2.73
N LEU A 92 3.06 -11.66 -4.06
CA LEU A 92 2.83 -12.82 -4.94
C LEU A 92 4.11 -13.59 -5.28
N GLY A 93 5.28 -13.15 -4.77
CA GLY A 93 6.58 -13.72 -5.11
C GLY A 93 6.93 -13.61 -6.59
N GLN A 94 6.40 -12.60 -7.29
CA GLN A 94 6.63 -12.37 -8.72
C GLN A 94 7.80 -11.41 -8.95
N PRO A 95 8.45 -11.46 -10.12
CA PRO A 95 9.42 -10.44 -10.51
C PRO A 95 8.78 -9.04 -10.57
N ARG A 96 9.58 -8.02 -10.27
CA ARG A 96 9.23 -6.61 -10.44
C ARG A 96 9.22 -6.26 -11.92
N SER A 97 8.22 -5.49 -12.36
CA SER A 97 8.15 -4.96 -13.74
C SER A 97 8.96 -3.69 -13.90
N ILE A 98 9.12 -2.95 -12.80
CA ILE A 98 9.84 -1.67 -12.73
C ILE A 98 11.20 -1.89 -12.07
N ASN A 99 12.25 -1.42 -12.72
CA ASN A 99 13.58 -1.30 -12.14
C ASN A 99 13.80 0.14 -11.67
N THR A 100 14.21 0.31 -10.41
CA THR A 100 14.43 1.63 -9.81
C THR A 100 15.61 2.37 -10.43
N SER A 101 16.61 1.67 -10.97
CA SER A 101 17.75 2.32 -11.65
C SER A 101 17.34 3.07 -12.90
N ASP A 102 16.20 2.71 -13.49
CA ASP A 102 15.72 3.30 -14.75
C ASP A 102 14.82 4.52 -14.49
N CYS A 103 14.44 4.77 -13.23
CA CYS A 103 13.52 5.83 -12.84
C CYS A 103 14.29 7.07 -12.37
N THR A 104 14.02 8.22 -12.98
CA THR A 104 14.58 9.52 -12.55
C THR A 104 13.54 10.45 -11.95
N ILE A 105 12.27 10.02 -11.92
CA ILE A 105 11.13 10.76 -11.41
C ILE A 105 11.32 11.24 -9.96
N ILE A 106 10.92 12.48 -9.69
CA ILE A 106 10.92 13.03 -8.33
C ILE A 106 9.58 12.70 -7.66
N THR A 107 9.61 12.47 -6.34
CA THR A 107 8.40 12.26 -5.53
C THR A 107 7.39 13.41 -5.76
N PRO A 108 6.11 13.13 -6.05
CA PRO A 108 5.10 14.17 -6.22
C PRO A 108 4.87 14.98 -4.94
N LEU A 109 4.30 16.18 -5.09
CA LEU A 109 3.88 16.98 -3.94
C LEU A 109 2.78 16.29 -3.14
N ASP A 110 2.82 16.43 -1.82
CA ASP A 110 1.73 16.01 -0.92
C ASP A 110 0.61 17.06 -0.92
N ARG A 111 -0.04 17.19 -2.08
CA ARG A 111 -1.11 18.15 -2.33
C ARG A 111 -2.09 17.58 -3.35
N ASP A 112 -3.36 17.91 -3.18
CA ASP A 112 -4.38 17.55 -4.15
C ASP A 112 -4.30 18.48 -5.37
N ILE A 113 -4.67 17.97 -6.54
CA ILE A 113 -4.69 18.80 -7.76
C ILE A 113 -5.84 19.81 -7.58
N PRO A 114 -5.58 21.12 -7.72
CA PRO A 114 -6.59 22.15 -7.52
C PRO A 114 -7.66 22.08 -8.60
N ALA A 115 -8.85 22.64 -8.30
CA ALA A 115 -9.94 22.73 -9.26
C ALA A 115 -9.56 23.58 -10.49
N ASP A 116 -8.77 24.63 -10.26
CA ASP A 116 -8.18 25.45 -11.32
C ASP A 116 -6.64 25.41 -11.25
N PRO A 117 -5.99 24.54 -12.03
CA PRO A 117 -4.53 24.46 -12.14
C PRO A 117 -3.87 25.71 -12.72
N ALA A 118 -4.59 26.52 -13.50
CA ALA A 118 -4.02 27.66 -14.20
C ALA A 118 -3.73 28.85 -13.27
N THR A 119 -4.32 28.86 -12.07
CA THR A 119 -4.23 29.99 -11.12
C THR A 119 -3.52 29.63 -9.81
N THR A 120 -3.11 28.37 -9.64
CA THR A 120 -2.56 27.87 -8.38
C THR A 120 -1.11 27.45 -8.55
N VAL A 121 -0.21 27.94 -7.68
CA VAL A 121 1.20 27.52 -7.69
C VAL A 121 1.35 26.15 -7.01
N PRO A 122 2.04 25.16 -7.62
CA PRO A 122 2.32 23.87 -6.99
C PRO A 122 3.39 24.01 -5.90
N VAL A 123 2.95 24.29 -4.68
CA VAL A 123 3.78 24.38 -3.47
C VAL A 123 3.34 23.37 -2.42
N ALA A 124 4.19 23.15 -1.40
CA ALA A 124 3.83 22.34 -0.24
C ALA A 124 2.59 22.90 0.48
N LEU A 125 1.82 22.02 1.13
CA LEU A 125 0.68 22.43 1.95
C LEU A 125 1.13 23.30 3.13
N PHE A 126 0.38 24.36 3.39
CA PHE A 126 0.51 25.15 4.60
C PHE A 126 -0.22 24.49 5.77
N PRO A 127 0.19 24.72 7.04
CA PRO A 127 -0.39 24.04 8.21
C PRO A 127 -1.90 24.26 8.44
N HIS A 128 -2.47 25.32 7.90
CA HIS A 128 -3.89 25.67 8.03
C HIS A 128 -4.75 25.14 6.88
N GLU A 129 -4.13 24.59 5.84
CA GLU A 129 -4.85 24.02 4.70
C GLU A 129 -5.35 22.60 5.02
N PRO A 130 -6.44 22.16 4.37
CA PRO A 130 -6.90 20.78 4.48
C PRO A 130 -5.79 19.76 4.17
N PRO A 131 -5.68 18.68 4.97
CA PRO A 131 -4.73 17.61 4.70
C PRO A 131 -4.94 16.96 3.33
N SER A 132 -3.85 16.59 2.65
CA SER A 132 -3.95 16.01 1.31
C SER A 132 -4.66 14.65 1.32
N SER A 133 -5.53 14.44 0.32
CA SER A 133 -6.07 13.11 0.01
C SER A 133 -4.99 12.11 -0.45
N PHE A 134 -3.80 12.62 -0.81
CA PHE A 134 -2.74 11.89 -1.49
C PHE A 134 -1.67 11.30 -0.58
N THR A 135 -1.55 11.74 0.68
CA THR A 135 -0.52 11.30 1.64
C THR A 135 -0.36 9.77 1.74
N PRO A 136 -1.42 8.94 1.78
CA PRO A 136 -1.26 7.48 1.81
C PRO A 136 -0.56 6.90 0.59
N HIS A 137 -0.73 7.52 -0.59
CA HIS A 137 -0.08 7.06 -1.82
C HIS A 137 1.41 7.38 -1.81
N LEU A 138 1.80 8.54 -1.26
CA LEU A 138 3.21 8.87 -1.04
C LEU A 138 3.86 7.92 -0.04
N PHE A 139 3.14 7.60 1.05
CA PHE A 139 3.60 6.61 2.01
C PHE A 139 3.77 5.22 1.37
N GLN A 140 2.78 4.77 0.59
CA GLN A 140 2.86 3.50 -0.16
C GLN A 140 4.04 3.48 -1.15
N TYR A 141 4.32 4.61 -1.81
CA TYR A 141 5.47 4.73 -2.69
C TYR A 141 6.80 4.61 -1.93
N ALA A 142 6.93 5.26 -0.77
CA ALA A 142 8.10 5.12 0.09
C ALA A 142 8.28 3.67 0.58
N VAL A 143 7.19 2.99 0.96
CA VAL A 143 7.22 1.55 1.28
C VAL A 143 7.63 0.71 0.07
N GLY A 144 7.11 1.04 -1.12
CA GLY A 144 7.49 0.39 -2.39
C GLY A 144 9.00 0.48 -2.66
N GLN A 145 9.64 1.61 -2.36
CA GLN A 145 11.08 1.76 -2.47
C GLN A 145 11.82 0.81 -1.51
N GLN A 146 11.33 0.66 -0.26
CA GLN A 146 11.89 -0.32 0.68
C GLN A 146 11.70 -1.77 0.23
N ILE A 147 10.56 -2.08 -0.42
CA ILE A 147 10.33 -3.39 -1.06
C ILE A 147 11.38 -3.65 -2.13
N HIS A 148 11.65 -2.68 -3.00
CA HIS A 148 12.63 -2.84 -4.07
C HIS A 148 14.03 -3.11 -3.52
N GLU A 149 14.43 -2.38 -2.49
CA GLU A 149 15.71 -2.60 -1.82
C GLU A 149 15.77 -3.98 -1.14
N SER A 150 14.73 -4.36 -0.39
CA SER A 150 14.60 -5.70 0.23
C SER A 150 14.70 -6.84 -0.80
N MET A 151 14.13 -6.64 -1.99
CA MET A 151 14.22 -7.60 -3.08
C MET A 151 15.61 -7.67 -3.68
N SER A 152 16.26 -6.52 -3.91
CA SER A 152 17.61 -6.46 -4.48
C SER A 152 18.68 -7.01 -3.53
N LEU A 153 18.55 -6.75 -2.22
CA LEU A 153 19.45 -7.26 -1.18
C LEU A 153 19.13 -8.71 -0.75
N GLY A 154 18.06 -9.30 -1.27
CA GLY A 154 17.65 -10.66 -0.89
C GLY A 154 17.08 -10.81 0.52
N VAL A 155 16.79 -9.71 1.23
CA VAL A 155 16.31 -9.71 2.63
C VAL A 155 14.98 -10.44 2.80
N HIS A 156 14.14 -10.45 1.76
CA HIS A 156 12.88 -11.18 1.71
C HIS A 156 13.01 -12.71 1.61
N LYS A 157 14.23 -13.25 1.50
CA LYS A 157 14.50 -14.69 1.41
C LYS A 157 14.93 -15.24 2.77
N PRO A 158 14.67 -16.52 3.06
CA PRO A 158 15.23 -17.18 4.25
C PRO A 158 16.76 -17.27 4.16
N HIS A 159 17.41 -17.54 5.29
CA HIS A 159 18.87 -17.72 5.39
C HIS A 159 19.69 -16.52 4.91
N LEU A 160 19.22 -15.31 5.23
CA LEU A 160 19.95 -14.08 4.97
C LEU A 160 21.27 -14.07 5.77
N GLU A 161 22.38 -13.73 5.10
CA GLU A 161 23.70 -13.67 5.71
C GLU A 161 23.79 -12.54 6.75
N ASP A 162 23.30 -11.34 6.40
CA ASP A 162 23.28 -10.17 7.29
C ASP A 162 21.86 -9.86 7.79
N TYR A 163 21.50 -10.45 8.93
CA TYR A 163 20.21 -10.20 9.61
C TYR A 163 20.03 -8.73 10.04
N SER A 164 21.10 -7.94 10.19
CA SER A 164 21.00 -6.53 10.59
C SER A 164 20.21 -5.70 9.57
N LEU A 165 20.21 -6.10 8.29
CA LEU A 165 19.44 -5.47 7.22
C LEU A 165 17.93 -5.49 7.50
N VAL A 166 17.42 -6.55 8.14
CA VAL A 166 16.01 -6.66 8.55
C VAL A 166 15.66 -5.53 9.52
N ASN A 167 16.52 -5.30 10.53
CA ASN A 167 16.33 -4.23 11.51
C ASN A 167 16.48 -2.84 10.89
N THR A 168 17.39 -2.68 9.93
CA THR A 168 17.56 -1.42 9.17
C THR A 168 16.29 -1.06 8.43
N LEU A 169 15.72 -2.00 7.66
CA LEU A 169 14.47 -1.76 6.92
C LEU A 169 13.29 -1.53 7.86
N GLN A 170 13.18 -2.28 8.96
CA GLN A 170 12.15 -2.04 9.98
C GLN A 170 12.24 -0.62 10.55
N THR A 171 13.44 -0.18 10.91
CA THR A 171 13.68 1.17 11.46
C THR A 171 13.26 2.23 10.46
N ARG A 172 13.61 2.08 9.17
CA ARG A 172 13.19 3.03 8.13
C ARG A 172 11.68 3.15 8.01
N ILE A 173 10.93 2.04 8.08
CA ILE A 173 9.46 2.09 8.07
C ILE A 173 8.90 2.83 9.28
N ARG A 174 9.48 2.61 10.47
CA ARG A 174 9.08 3.34 11.68
C ARG A 174 9.39 4.84 11.57
N THR A 175 10.53 5.21 10.99
CA THR A 175 10.87 6.61 10.71
C THR A 175 9.92 7.24 9.69
N LEU A 176 9.51 6.50 8.65
CA LEU A 176 8.50 6.98 7.71
C LEU A 176 7.18 7.28 8.43
N LEU A 177 6.76 6.41 9.36
CA LEU A 177 5.55 6.64 10.15
C LEU A 177 5.65 7.85 11.09
N SER A 178 6.80 8.06 11.74
CA SER A 178 6.99 9.21 12.63
C SER A 178 7.03 10.55 11.87
N ASN A 179 7.53 10.52 10.63
CA ASN A 179 7.67 11.71 9.79
C ASN A 179 6.37 12.10 9.07
N LEU A 180 5.30 11.32 9.20
CA LEU A 180 4.00 11.67 8.65
C LEU A 180 3.48 12.99 9.26
N PRO A 181 2.69 13.75 8.49
CA PRO A 181 1.90 14.85 9.02
C PRO A 181 1.10 14.41 10.27
N PRO A 182 0.99 15.23 11.32
CA PRO A 182 0.34 14.84 12.58
C PRO A 182 -1.06 14.23 12.42
N VAL A 183 -1.84 14.72 11.45
CA VAL A 183 -3.19 14.25 11.12
C VAL A 183 -3.24 12.83 10.53
N HIS A 184 -2.13 12.36 9.94
CA HIS A 184 -2.02 11.05 9.30
C HIS A 184 -1.25 10.01 10.14
N ARG A 185 -0.74 10.38 11.31
CA ARG A 185 0.01 9.46 12.18
C ARG A 185 -0.90 8.34 12.71
N PRO A 186 -0.44 7.07 12.75
CA PRO A 186 -1.23 6.00 13.36
C PRO A 186 -1.36 6.13 14.89
N ILE A 187 -0.30 6.60 15.55
CA ILE A 187 -0.22 6.74 17.02
C ILE A 187 -0.37 8.21 17.38
N ASN A 188 -1.30 8.50 18.29
CA ASN A 188 -1.64 9.85 18.76
C ASN A 188 -1.85 10.88 17.61
N PRO A 189 -2.77 10.62 16.66
CA PRO A 189 -3.04 11.54 15.57
C PRO A 189 -3.69 12.84 16.07
N ASP A 190 -3.41 13.93 15.36
CA ASP A 190 -4.27 15.10 15.40
C ASP A 190 -5.62 14.78 14.73
N ARG A 191 -6.71 14.92 15.49
CA ARG A 191 -8.07 14.60 15.06
C ARG A 191 -8.89 15.84 14.70
N SER A 192 -8.30 17.03 14.72
CA SER A 192 -8.96 18.31 14.44
C SER A 192 -9.73 18.33 13.11
N TRP A 193 -9.26 17.57 12.12
CA TRP A 193 -9.85 17.50 10.78
C TRP A 193 -10.83 16.32 10.57
N ASP A 194 -10.95 15.39 11.52
CA ASP A 194 -11.69 14.13 11.30
C ASP A 194 -13.17 14.34 10.96
N THR A 195 -13.81 15.31 11.63
CA THR A 195 -15.23 15.61 11.44
C THR A 195 -15.50 16.29 10.10
N SER A 196 -14.64 17.23 9.69
CA SER A 196 -14.80 17.96 8.43
C SER A 196 -14.33 17.15 7.22
N HIS A 197 -13.38 16.23 7.42
CA HIS A 197 -12.76 15.44 6.36
C HIS A 197 -12.78 13.94 6.72
N PRO A 198 -13.95 13.27 6.58
CA PRO A 198 -14.16 11.88 7.02
C PRO A 198 -13.33 10.83 6.26
N HIS A 199 -12.54 11.25 5.27
CA HIS A 199 -11.57 10.39 4.60
C HIS A 199 -10.26 10.24 5.38
N ILE A 200 -9.86 11.22 6.21
CA ILE A 200 -8.60 11.20 6.97
C ILE A 200 -8.47 9.99 7.90
N PRO A 201 -9.50 9.63 8.70
CA PRO A 201 -9.44 8.39 9.48
C PRO A 201 -9.17 7.14 8.62
N LYS A 202 -9.75 7.07 7.42
CA LYS A 202 -9.54 5.94 6.49
C LYS A 202 -8.11 5.92 5.96
N GLN A 203 -7.55 7.09 5.67
CA GLN A 203 -6.15 7.24 5.24
C GLN A 203 -5.18 6.75 6.31
N ARG A 204 -5.42 7.07 7.59
CA ARG A 204 -4.62 6.55 8.72
C ARG A 204 -4.59 5.03 8.76
N GLU A 205 -5.72 4.37 8.55
CA GLU A 205 -5.77 2.91 8.52
C GLU A 205 -5.13 2.31 7.25
N GLN A 206 -5.21 3.00 6.10
CA GLN A 206 -4.50 2.60 4.88
C GLN A 206 -2.98 2.65 5.06
N ILE A 207 -2.47 3.72 5.68
CA ILE A 207 -1.04 3.88 6.03
C ILE A 207 -0.61 2.76 6.99
N SER A 208 -1.38 2.56 8.07
CA SER A 208 -1.09 1.53 9.06
C SER A 208 -1.05 0.13 8.43
N THR A 209 -2.00 -0.17 7.56
CA THR A 209 -2.05 -1.43 6.81
C THR A 209 -0.84 -1.60 5.90
N ALA A 210 -0.45 -0.56 5.16
CA ALA A 210 0.71 -0.61 4.26
C ALA A 210 2.01 -0.86 5.04
N ALA A 211 2.22 -0.17 6.16
CA ALA A 211 3.40 -0.36 7.01
C ALA A 211 3.45 -1.79 7.61
N ASN A 212 2.35 -2.20 8.23
CA ASN A 212 2.28 -3.48 8.92
C ASN A 212 2.36 -4.68 7.96
N SER A 213 1.71 -4.60 6.79
CA SER A 213 1.81 -5.67 5.78
C SER A 213 3.23 -5.85 5.24
N PHE A 214 3.97 -4.75 5.04
CA PHE A 214 5.38 -4.80 4.69
C PHE A 214 6.23 -5.42 5.81
N LEU A 215 6.09 -4.94 7.05
CA LEU A 215 6.84 -5.46 8.20
C LEU A 215 6.57 -6.96 8.42
N MET A 216 5.31 -7.37 8.35
CA MET A 216 4.93 -8.78 8.43
C MET A 216 5.66 -9.62 7.38
N SER A 217 5.63 -9.17 6.12
CA SER A 217 6.26 -9.87 5.01
C SER A 217 7.81 -9.84 5.08
N LEU A 218 8.38 -8.76 5.62
CA LEU A 218 9.82 -8.61 5.86
C LEU A 218 10.34 -9.62 6.91
N HIS A 219 9.59 -9.81 8.00
CA HIS A 219 10.02 -10.67 9.10
C HIS A 219 9.61 -12.14 8.94
N ARG A 220 8.57 -12.43 8.15
CA ARG A 220 8.04 -13.79 7.93
C ARG A 220 9.10 -14.84 7.58
N PRO A 221 10.05 -14.62 6.64
CA PRO A 221 11.06 -15.62 6.29
C PRO A 221 12.02 -15.96 7.44
N HIS A 222 12.16 -15.05 8.40
CA HIS A 222 13.15 -15.10 9.48
C HIS A 222 12.56 -15.56 10.82
N ALA A 223 11.23 -15.62 10.95
CA ALA A 223 10.52 -15.92 12.19
C ALA A 223 10.83 -17.31 12.78
N LYS A 224 11.21 -18.28 11.95
CA LYS A 224 11.61 -19.63 12.40
C LYS A 224 12.97 -19.62 13.10
N VAL A 225 13.89 -18.76 12.67
CA VAL A 225 15.26 -18.74 13.20
C VAL A 225 15.39 -17.69 14.30
N HIS A 226 14.84 -16.50 14.09
CA HIS A 226 15.01 -15.35 14.98
C HIS A 226 13.73 -15.05 15.75
N GLU A 227 13.80 -15.12 17.09
CA GLU A 227 12.71 -14.75 17.98
C GLU A 227 12.23 -13.31 17.80
N ALA A 228 13.17 -12.36 17.67
CA ALA A 228 12.84 -10.96 17.43
C ALA A 228 12.00 -10.77 16.15
N SER A 229 12.32 -11.48 15.07
CA SER A 229 11.51 -11.45 13.84
C SER A 229 10.14 -12.10 14.03
N ARG A 230 10.05 -13.18 14.82
CA ARG A 230 8.76 -13.80 15.12
C ARG A 230 7.84 -12.85 15.89
N HIS A 231 8.34 -12.20 16.93
CA HIS A 231 7.58 -11.19 17.67
C HIS A 231 7.17 -10.02 16.77
N ALA A 232 8.11 -9.47 15.99
CA ALA A 232 7.82 -8.39 15.06
C ALA A 232 6.79 -8.78 13.98
N ALA A 233 6.82 -10.02 13.47
CA ALA A 233 5.84 -10.52 12.51
C ALA A 233 4.45 -10.67 13.12
N ILE A 234 4.35 -11.19 14.36
CA ILE A 234 3.09 -11.30 15.11
C ILE A 234 2.52 -9.91 15.39
N ASP A 235 3.33 -8.98 15.89
CA ASP A 235 2.92 -7.61 16.18
C ASP A 235 2.41 -6.90 14.91
N ALA A 236 3.14 -7.05 13.80
CA ALA A 236 2.73 -6.49 12.51
C ALA A 236 1.44 -7.14 11.98
N ALA A 237 1.25 -8.45 12.15
CA ALA A 237 0.02 -9.11 11.74
C ALA A 237 -1.19 -8.67 12.58
N LEU A 238 -1.03 -8.56 13.91
CA LEU A 238 -2.05 -8.00 14.80
C LEU A 238 -2.38 -6.55 14.42
N GLY A 239 -1.36 -5.71 14.23
CA GLY A 239 -1.52 -4.34 13.78
C GLY A 239 -2.21 -4.22 12.41
N THR A 240 -1.99 -5.19 11.51
CA THR A 240 -2.73 -5.29 10.25
C THR A 240 -4.21 -5.60 10.52
N LEU A 241 -4.53 -6.61 11.32
CA LEU A 241 -5.92 -6.98 11.62
C LEU A 241 -6.70 -5.86 12.31
N ASP A 242 -6.06 -5.17 13.26
CA ASP A 242 -6.62 -4.02 13.98
C ASP A 242 -6.91 -2.85 13.03
N ALA A 243 -5.98 -2.52 12.13
CA ALA A 243 -6.18 -1.46 11.13
C ALA A 243 -7.28 -1.81 10.13
N GLN A 244 -7.32 -3.07 9.67
CA GLN A 244 -8.38 -3.55 8.79
C GLN A 244 -9.76 -3.53 9.47
N GLU A 245 -9.82 -3.70 10.80
CA GLU A 245 -11.07 -3.64 11.55
C GLU A 245 -11.58 -2.20 11.64
N ARG A 246 -10.71 -1.28 12.05
CA ARG A 246 -11.05 0.14 12.09
C ARG A 246 -11.45 0.66 10.72
N LEU A 247 -10.72 0.27 9.66
CA LEU A 247 -11.08 0.63 8.30
C LEU A 247 -12.45 0.07 7.90
N PHE A 248 -12.73 -1.21 8.19
CA PHE A 248 -14.04 -1.81 7.93
C PHE A 248 -15.17 -1.04 8.63
N ASN A 249 -14.99 -0.65 9.88
CA ASN A 249 -15.98 0.10 10.66
C ASN A 249 -16.21 1.53 10.12
N LEU A 250 -15.16 2.15 9.55
CA LEU A 250 -15.25 3.47 8.90
C LEU A 250 -15.91 3.42 7.51
N MET A 251 -16.09 2.24 6.94
CA MET A 251 -16.63 2.06 5.60
C MET A 251 -18.14 1.80 5.61
N ALA A 252 -18.86 2.47 4.72
CA ALA A 252 -20.28 2.17 4.52
C ALA A 252 -20.46 0.74 4.00
N LYS A 253 -21.56 0.08 4.37
CA LYS A 253 -21.85 -1.33 4.01
C LYS A 253 -21.71 -1.66 2.52
N GLN A 254 -21.91 -0.67 1.63
CA GLN A 254 -21.75 -0.84 0.18
C GLN A 254 -20.30 -1.06 -0.26
N TYR A 255 -19.31 -0.69 0.56
CA TYR A 255 -17.88 -0.81 0.25
C TYR A 255 -17.19 -1.99 0.96
N TYR A 256 -17.94 -2.90 1.59
CA TYR A 256 -17.38 -4.13 2.15
C TYR A 256 -16.88 -5.11 1.09
N ASN A 257 -17.08 -4.79 -0.19
CA ASN A 257 -16.62 -5.57 -1.33
C ASN A 257 -15.15 -5.31 -1.74
N ILE A 258 -14.41 -4.48 -1.00
CA ILE A 258 -13.02 -4.17 -1.35
C ILE A 258 -12.11 -5.35 -1.03
N TYR A 259 -11.49 -5.93 -2.06
CA TYR A 259 -10.55 -7.06 -1.92
C TYR A 259 -9.39 -6.77 -1.01
N ALA A 260 -8.88 -5.54 -0.98
CA ALA A 260 -7.79 -5.17 -0.08
C ALA A 260 -8.14 -5.53 1.38
N LEU A 261 -9.41 -5.36 1.78
CA LEU A 261 -9.89 -5.75 3.11
C LEU A 261 -9.78 -7.25 3.35
N SER A 262 -10.03 -8.06 2.33
CA SER A 262 -9.94 -9.51 2.43
C SER A 262 -8.51 -10.03 2.33
N SER A 263 -7.69 -9.48 1.43
CA SER A 263 -6.34 -10.00 1.19
C SER A 263 -5.41 -9.78 2.38
N TYR A 264 -5.41 -8.57 2.97
CA TYR A 264 -4.55 -8.30 4.13
C TYR A 264 -4.98 -9.08 5.36
N THR A 265 -6.30 -9.22 5.58
CA THR A 265 -6.83 -9.98 6.71
C THR A 265 -6.56 -11.47 6.60
N ILE A 266 -6.66 -12.08 5.41
CA ILE A 266 -6.31 -13.49 5.21
C ILE A 266 -4.83 -13.71 5.48
N ASP A 267 -3.96 -12.89 4.88
CA ASP A 267 -2.51 -13.07 4.98
C ASP A 267 -2.02 -12.91 6.43
N ALA A 268 -2.53 -11.91 7.16
CA ALA A 268 -2.23 -11.73 8.58
C ALA A 268 -2.81 -12.85 9.45
N GLY A 269 -4.05 -13.26 9.23
CA GLY A 269 -4.69 -14.31 10.00
C GLY A 269 -4.01 -15.68 9.83
N ILE A 270 -3.61 -16.03 8.61
CA ILE A 270 -2.84 -17.26 8.35
C ILE A 270 -1.47 -17.19 9.04
N LEU A 271 -0.76 -16.07 8.95
CA LEU A 271 0.55 -15.93 9.60
C LEU A 271 0.43 -16.12 11.12
N LEU A 272 -0.57 -15.49 11.75
CA LEU A 272 -0.79 -15.64 13.18
C LEU A 272 -1.10 -17.10 13.55
N ALA A 273 -2.03 -17.74 12.85
CA ALA A 273 -2.39 -19.13 13.15
C ALA A 273 -1.22 -20.09 12.96
N VAL A 274 -0.47 -19.98 11.86
CA VAL A 274 0.71 -20.82 11.61
C VAL A 274 1.79 -20.56 12.66
N SER A 275 2.03 -19.30 13.02
CA SER A 275 3.04 -18.94 14.04
C SER A 275 2.68 -19.53 15.39
N THR A 276 1.40 -19.45 15.79
CA THR A 276 0.89 -20.02 17.04
C THR A 276 0.97 -21.55 17.05
N LEU A 277 0.63 -22.22 15.94
CA LEU A 277 0.70 -23.68 15.85
C LEU A 277 2.13 -24.21 15.85
N GLU A 278 3.05 -23.53 15.17
CA GLU A 278 4.47 -23.93 15.15
C GLU A 278 5.16 -23.66 16.48
N ARG A 279 4.84 -22.53 17.14
CA ARG A 279 5.36 -22.14 18.46
C ARG A 279 4.30 -21.38 19.24
N PRO A 280 3.57 -22.06 20.13
CA PRO A 280 2.58 -21.40 20.97
C PRO A 280 3.23 -20.25 21.76
N PRO A 281 2.58 -19.07 21.83
CA PRO A 281 3.03 -17.99 22.69
C PRO A 281 3.12 -18.47 24.14
N SER A 282 4.24 -18.16 24.82
CA SER A 282 4.37 -18.45 26.25
C SER A 282 3.43 -17.60 27.11
N ASP A 283 3.02 -16.44 26.60
CA ASP A 283 2.11 -15.50 27.23
C ASP A 283 0.66 -15.74 26.79
N LEU A 284 -0.21 -16.01 27.76
CA LEU A 284 -1.64 -16.25 27.53
C LEU A 284 -2.35 -15.01 26.99
N ASP A 285 -1.92 -13.79 27.36
CA ASP A 285 -2.55 -12.55 26.88
C ASP A 285 -2.33 -12.37 25.38
N THR A 286 -1.11 -12.67 24.91
CA THR A 286 -0.78 -12.70 23.48
C THR A 286 -1.63 -13.74 22.74
N LEU A 287 -1.77 -14.96 23.28
CA LEU A 287 -2.60 -16.00 22.67
C LEU A 287 -4.07 -15.56 22.57
N HIS A 288 -4.65 -15.04 23.66
CA HIS A 288 -6.01 -14.51 23.67
C HIS A 288 -6.20 -13.39 22.65
N ARG A 289 -5.23 -12.47 22.55
CA ARG A 289 -5.27 -11.38 21.58
C ARG A 289 -5.27 -11.90 20.14
N ILE A 290 -4.47 -12.92 19.83
CA ILE A 290 -4.44 -13.55 18.52
C ILE A 290 -5.78 -14.21 18.20
N CYS A 291 -6.30 -15.05 19.10
CA CYS A 291 -7.58 -15.72 18.93
C CYS A 291 -8.71 -14.71 18.69
N HIS A 292 -8.79 -13.68 19.52
CA HIS A 292 -9.79 -12.62 19.40
C HIS A 292 -9.68 -11.85 18.07
N ALA A 293 -8.45 -11.56 17.60
CA ALA A 293 -8.25 -10.89 16.32
C ALA A 293 -8.70 -11.75 15.13
N ILE A 294 -8.46 -13.06 15.18
CA ILE A 294 -8.92 -14.03 14.16
C ILE A 294 -10.44 -14.16 14.17
N GLU A 295 -11.08 -14.23 15.34
CA GLU A 295 -12.55 -14.26 15.44
C GLU A 295 -13.19 -13.03 14.80
N LYS A 296 -12.69 -11.83 15.11
CA LYS A 296 -13.15 -10.57 14.50
C LYS A 296 -12.92 -10.55 12.99
N ALA A 297 -11.84 -11.16 12.50
CA ALA A 297 -11.59 -11.32 11.07
C ALA A 297 -12.62 -12.25 10.40
N ILE A 298 -12.91 -13.40 11.01
CA ILE A 298 -13.94 -14.34 10.54
C ILE A 298 -15.31 -13.67 10.47
N TYR A 299 -15.71 -12.96 11.54
CA TYR A 299 -16.98 -12.23 11.58
C TYR A 299 -17.12 -11.24 10.42
N ARG A 300 -16.09 -10.44 10.15
CA ARG A 300 -16.09 -9.49 9.02
C ARG A 300 -16.17 -10.20 7.67
N PHE A 301 -15.52 -11.35 7.51
CA PHE A 301 -15.66 -12.15 6.29
C PHE A 301 -17.06 -12.71 6.13
N ASP A 302 -17.73 -13.10 7.20
CA ASP A 302 -19.11 -13.57 7.10
C ASP A 302 -20.08 -12.46 6.68
N LEU A 303 -19.80 -11.21 7.06
CA LEU A 303 -20.56 -10.05 6.57
C LEU A 303 -20.29 -9.73 5.09
N ALA A 304 -19.14 -10.13 4.55
CA ALA A 304 -18.70 -9.80 3.19
C ALA A 304 -18.78 -10.97 2.19
N LYS A 305 -18.97 -12.21 2.66
CA LYS A 305 -18.84 -13.46 1.86
C LYS A 305 -19.73 -13.51 0.62
N ASP A 306 -20.92 -12.91 0.68
CA ASP A 306 -21.87 -12.94 -0.44
C ASP A 306 -21.48 -11.96 -1.56
N ARG A 307 -20.57 -11.03 -1.28
CA ARG A 307 -20.14 -9.97 -2.22
C ARG A 307 -18.69 -10.13 -2.68
N VAL A 308 -17.86 -10.83 -1.92
CA VAL A 308 -16.45 -11.05 -2.21
C VAL A 308 -16.14 -12.55 -2.17
N PRO A 309 -15.84 -13.18 -3.33
CA PRO A 309 -15.46 -14.59 -3.36
C PRO A 309 -14.28 -14.93 -2.45
N LEU A 310 -13.30 -14.02 -2.33
CA LEU A 310 -12.16 -14.18 -1.42
C LEU A 310 -12.57 -14.17 0.06
N ALA A 311 -13.56 -13.37 0.47
CA ALA A 311 -14.01 -13.34 1.86
C ALA A 311 -14.64 -14.68 2.26
N HIS A 312 -15.43 -15.29 1.37
CA HIS A 312 -15.97 -16.63 1.61
C HIS A 312 -14.87 -17.67 1.85
N ARG A 313 -13.90 -17.75 0.94
CA ARG A 313 -12.76 -18.68 1.07
C ARG A 313 -11.89 -18.35 2.30
N GLY A 314 -11.69 -17.06 2.57
CA GLY A 314 -10.94 -16.57 3.74
C GLY A 314 -11.58 -16.99 5.06
N SER A 315 -12.91 -16.89 5.18
CA SER A 315 -13.65 -17.34 6.38
C SER A 315 -13.42 -18.84 6.62
N LEU A 316 -13.51 -19.67 5.58
CA LEU A 316 -13.27 -21.11 5.71
C LEU A 316 -11.85 -21.42 6.19
N VAL A 317 -10.83 -20.79 5.59
CA VAL A 317 -9.43 -21.01 5.97
C VAL A 317 -9.17 -20.56 7.40
N LEU A 318 -9.61 -19.35 7.79
CA LEU A 318 -9.37 -18.85 9.15
C LEU A 318 -10.12 -19.66 10.21
N ARG A 319 -11.31 -20.17 9.92
CA ARG A 319 -12.04 -21.08 10.84
C ARG A 319 -11.27 -22.39 11.06
N LEU A 320 -10.74 -22.99 10.00
CA LEU A 320 -9.92 -24.20 10.10
C LEU A 320 -8.65 -23.96 10.91
N CYS A 321 -8.01 -22.81 10.71
CA CYS A 321 -6.87 -22.37 11.50
C CYS A 321 -7.23 -22.21 12.98
N TYR A 322 -8.31 -21.49 13.26
CA TYR A 322 -8.79 -21.21 14.61
C TYR A 322 -9.13 -22.49 15.40
N GLN A 323 -9.76 -23.47 14.75
CA GLN A 323 -10.09 -24.76 15.38
C GLN A 323 -8.87 -25.60 15.78
N LYS A 324 -7.71 -25.34 15.17
CA LYS A 324 -6.48 -26.10 15.43
C LYS A 324 -5.60 -25.47 16.51
N MET A 325 -5.78 -24.17 16.75
CA MET A 325 -5.06 -23.41 17.77
C MET A 325 -5.60 -23.71 19.16
#